data_AF-A0A1G6VYQ7-F1
#
_entry.id   AF-A0A1G6VYQ7-F1
#
_cell.length_a   1.000
_cell.length_b   1.000
_cell.length_c   1.000
_cell.angle_alpha   90.00
_cell.angle_beta   90.00
_cell.angle_gamma   90.00
#
_symmetry.space_group_name_H-M   'P 1'
#
loop_
_entity.id
_entity.type
_entity.pdbx_description
1 polymer ?
#
loop_
_entity_poly.entity_id
_entity_poly.type
_entity_poly.pdbx_seq_one_letter_code
_entity_poly.pdbx_strand_id
1 'polypeptide(L)'
;MFRLLALSCIFFLAMAFSCQDHNIPDPPVTNCKRVDGTQRAFDCEFEFVKAEFYNLDGTKKDIYATVTPSNPNFDIVEPAYASFVYNQRVNVYYEEFPATVTIRRIAPSPTGSNQYILRKNIWTMSPTDPTEGFSDFSYGAPIVDPAPVTIDIPVGGTYTYEVSYGIGGYYEDKPRYLDYKLPGPDLYLFVESVETAKKLKQAPYNYTLYRDLAEGKLLLRPTIIPARCTGLCYLPPKLLSGHV
;
A
#
# COMPACT_ATOMS: atom_id res chain seq x y z
N MET A 1 -54.86 36.04 15.64
CA MET A 1 -53.94 35.44 16.64
C MET A 1 -53.55 34.00 16.32
N PHE A 2 -54.46 33.11 15.89
CA PHE A 2 -54.15 31.72 15.49
C PHE A 2 -53.16 31.55 14.31
N ARG A 3 -53.06 32.51 13.38
CA ARG A 3 -52.15 32.42 12.22
C ARG A 3 -50.66 32.56 12.57
N LEU A 4 -50.32 33.22 13.68
CA LEU A 4 -48.93 33.42 14.13
C LEU A 4 -48.37 32.15 14.80
N LEU A 5 -49.23 31.37 15.47
CA LEU A 5 -48.85 30.10 16.10
C LEU A 5 -48.58 28.99 15.08
N ALA A 6 -49.27 28.99 13.94
CA ALA A 6 -49.05 27.99 12.89
C ALA A 6 -47.70 28.20 12.17
N LEU A 7 -47.26 29.45 11.99
CA LEU A 7 -45.98 29.76 11.36
C LEU A 7 -44.77 29.42 12.24
N SER A 8 -44.89 29.59 13.56
CA SER A 8 -43.80 29.25 14.49
C SER A 8 -43.58 27.72 14.56
N CYS A 9 -44.64 26.91 14.56
CA CYS A 9 -44.51 25.45 14.55
C CYS A 9 -43.77 24.92 13.30
N ILE A 10 -43.96 25.51 12.12
CA ILE A 10 -43.26 25.11 10.89
C ILE A 10 -41.76 25.41 10.98
N PHE A 11 -41.37 26.54 11.56
CA PHE A 11 -39.96 26.89 11.76
C PHE A 11 -39.25 25.97 12.76
N PHE A 12 -39.92 25.55 13.84
CA PHE A 12 -39.35 24.60 14.80
C PHE A 12 -39.22 23.19 14.22
N LEU A 13 -40.16 22.74 13.37
CA LEU A 13 -40.03 21.47 12.65
C LEU A 13 -38.91 21.51 11.59
N ALA A 14 -38.73 22.63 10.88
CA ALA A 14 -37.65 22.79 9.91
C ALA A 14 -36.25 22.77 10.57
N MET A 15 -36.10 23.34 11.77
CA MET A 15 -34.85 23.24 12.54
C MET A 15 -34.62 21.85 13.12
N ALA A 16 -35.66 21.11 13.49
CA ALA A 16 -35.54 19.73 13.98
C ALA A 16 -35.10 18.74 12.89
N PHE A 17 -35.50 18.96 11.62
CA PHE A 17 -35.00 18.18 10.48
C PHE A 17 -33.63 18.65 9.97
N SER A 18 -33.18 19.86 10.32
CA SER A 18 -31.82 20.33 10.04
C SER A 18 -30.75 19.71 10.96
N CYS A 19 -31.17 19.00 12.01
CA CYS A 19 -30.30 18.21 12.89
C CYS A 19 -30.45 16.71 12.68
N GLN A 20 -30.93 16.26 11.51
CA GLN A 20 -30.57 14.92 11.06
C GLN A 20 -29.09 14.93 10.75
N ASP A 21 -28.30 14.65 11.79
CA ASP A 21 -27.21 13.68 11.78
C ASP A 21 -26.71 13.36 10.37
N HIS A 22 -26.11 14.37 9.72
CA HIS A 22 -24.99 14.10 8.84
C HIS A 22 -23.96 13.52 9.79
N ASN A 23 -24.03 12.22 9.95
CA ASN A 23 -22.96 11.39 10.45
C ASN A 23 -21.86 11.60 9.42
N ILE A 24 -21.17 12.74 9.53
CA ILE A 24 -19.94 13.03 8.80
C ILE A 24 -19.06 11.87 9.26
N PRO A 25 -18.70 10.95 8.36
CA PRO A 25 -17.80 9.88 8.71
C PRO A 25 -16.61 10.53 9.42
N ASP A 26 -16.08 9.85 10.44
CA ASP A 26 -14.92 10.28 11.21
C ASP A 26 -13.94 11.10 10.37
N PRO A 27 -13.33 12.17 10.93
CA PRO A 27 -12.50 13.12 10.21
C PRO A 27 -11.57 12.39 9.23
N PRO A 28 -11.38 12.94 8.01
CA PRO A 28 -10.74 12.24 6.92
C PRO A 28 -9.45 11.61 7.43
N VAL A 29 -9.38 10.29 7.21
CA VAL A 29 -8.26 9.43 7.53
C VAL A 29 -6.97 10.21 7.28
N THR A 30 -6.08 10.25 8.26
CA THR A 30 -4.80 11.02 8.30
C THR A 30 -3.87 10.80 7.11
N ASN A 31 -4.27 9.96 6.16
CA ASN A 31 -3.53 9.43 5.05
C ASN A 31 -3.59 10.32 3.81
N CYS A 32 -4.49 11.31 3.76
CA CYS A 32 -4.69 12.20 2.61
C CYS A 32 -3.81 13.46 2.57
N LYS A 33 -2.76 13.49 3.39
CA LYS A 33 -1.75 14.54 3.32
C LYS A 33 -0.63 14.12 2.39
N ARG A 34 -0.06 15.12 1.71
CA ARG A 34 1.17 15.01 0.94
C ARG A 34 2.34 14.65 1.84
N VAL A 35 3.45 14.21 1.24
CA VAL A 35 4.67 13.84 1.97
C VAL A 35 5.21 15.01 2.81
N ASP A 36 5.05 16.25 2.34
CA ASP A 36 5.43 17.47 3.05
C ASP A 36 4.45 17.88 4.17
N GLY A 37 3.38 17.11 4.39
CA GLY A 37 2.35 17.36 5.40
C GLY A 37 1.25 18.34 4.96
N THR A 38 1.37 18.96 3.77
CA THR A 38 0.31 19.81 3.22
C THR A 38 -0.87 18.99 2.72
N GLN A 39 -2.04 19.62 2.60
CA GLN A 39 -3.24 18.95 2.11
C GLN A 39 -3.12 18.63 0.62
N ARG A 40 -3.60 17.46 0.21
CA ARG A 40 -3.72 17.11 -1.22
C ARG A 40 -4.75 18.02 -1.89
N ALA A 41 -4.56 18.33 -3.17
CA ALA A 41 -5.46 19.20 -3.92
C ALA A 41 -6.85 18.60 -4.16
N PHE A 42 -6.96 17.28 -4.10
CA PHE A 42 -8.21 16.54 -4.18
C PHE A 42 -8.30 15.63 -2.96
N ASP A 43 -9.50 15.45 -2.41
CA ASP A 43 -9.71 14.53 -1.31
C ASP A 43 -9.44 13.08 -1.73
N CYS A 44 -9.18 12.24 -0.73
CA CYS A 44 -8.89 10.83 -0.94
C CYS A 44 -10.18 10.03 -1.00
N GLU A 45 -10.28 9.17 -2.01
CA GLU A 45 -11.47 8.33 -2.20
C GLU A 45 -11.45 7.06 -1.36
N PHE A 46 -10.26 6.56 -1.00
CA PHE A 46 -10.09 5.27 -0.36
C PHE A 46 -9.23 5.34 0.89
N GLU A 47 -9.43 4.35 1.74
CA GLU A 47 -8.45 3.98 2.75
C GLU A 47 -8.17 2.49 2.67
N PHE A 48 -6.98 2.09 3.11
CA PHE A 48 -6.66 0.69 3.27
C PHE A 48 -7.22 0.18 4.59
N VAL A 49 -7.91 -0.95 4.56
CA VAL A 49 -8.39 -1.63 5.76
C VAL A 49 -7.29 -2.57 6.26
N LYS A 50 -6.80 -3.45 5.39
CA LYS A 50 -5.76 -4.43 5.71
C LYS A 50 -5.09 -5.00 4.45
N ALA A 51 -3.92 -5.60 4.65
CA ALA A 51 -3.30 -6.55 3.73
C ALA A 51 -3.02 -7.85 4.48
N GLU A 52 -3.48 -8.97 3.96
CA GLU A 52 -3.28 -10.32 4.50
C GLU A 52 -2.30 -11.06 3.59
N PHE A 53 -1.14 -11.41 4.12
CA PHE A 53 -0.12 -12.15 3.41
C PHE A 53 -0.21 -13.64 3.76
N TYR A 54 -0.10 -14.50 2.76
CA TYR A 54 -0.25 -15.95 2.93
C TYR A 54 1.08 -16.67 2.83
N ASN A 55 1.13 -17.85 3.45
CA ASN A 55 2.27 -18.75 3.34
C ASN A 55 2.50 -19.19 1.88
N LEU A 56 3.78 -19.42 1.58
CA LEU A 56 4.28 -19.82 0.26
C LEU A 56 4.21 -21.33 0.00
N ASP A 57 3.63 -22.10 0.91
CA ASP A 57 3.44 -23.55 0.79
C ASP A 57 2.45 -23.97 -0.31
N GLY A 58 1.94 -23.00 -1.07
CA GLY A 58 1.08 -23.20 -2.23
C GLY A 58 -0.39 -23.39 -1.90
N THR A 59 -0.78 -23.38 -0.62
CA THR A 59 -2.17 -23.64 -0.25
C THR A 59 -3.04 -22.40 -0.11
N LYS A 60 -2.47 -21.18 -0.02
CA LYS A 60 -3.21 -19.91 0.27
C LYS A 60 -4.18 -20.03 1.47
N LYS A 61 -4.01 -21.03 2.34
CA LYS A 61 -4.95 -21.33 3.43
C LYS A 61 -4.58 -20.60 4.70
N ASP A 62 -3.28 -20.41 4.91
CA ASP A 62 -2.76 -19.86 6.16
C ASP A 62 -2.25 -18.44 5.94
N ILE A 63 -2.91 -17.49 6.60
CA ILE A 63 -2.46 -16.10 6.71
C ILE A 63 -1.26 -16.10 7.65
N TYR A 64 -0.10 -15.68 7.15
CA TYR A 64 1.11 -15.57 7.96
C TYR A 64 1.19 -14.21 8.66
N ALA A 65 0.71 -13.14 8.00
CA ALA A 65 0.72 -11.80 8.55
C ALA A 65 -0.49 -10.98 8.09
N THR A 66 -0.98 -10.11 8.98
CA THR A 66 -1.99 -9.10 8.66
C THR A 66 -1.42 -7.72 8.98
N VAL A 67 -1.34 -6.87 7.96
CA VAL A 67 -0.87 -5.50 8.08
C VAL A 67 -2.06 -4.55 7.98
N THR A 68 -2.10 -3.54 8.86
CA THR A 68 -3.16 -2.52 8.90
C THR A 68 -2.53 -1.13 9.01
N PRO A 69 -3.26 -0.03 8.72
CA PRO A 69 -2.73 1.31 8.92
C PRO A 69 -2.21 1.57 10.35
N SER A 70 -2.84 0.97 11.36
CA SER A 70 -2.44 1.07 12.77
C SER A 70 -1.31 0.11 13.17
N ASN A 71 -1.06 -0.94 12.38
CA ASN A 71 -0.01 -1.92 12.63
C ASN A 71 0.72 -2.25 11.31
N PRO A 72 1.70 -1.43 10.90
CA PRO A 72 2.40 -1.59 9.62
C PRO A 72 3.50 -2.66 9.66
N ASN A 73 3.93 -3.11 10.84
CA ASN A 73 5.07 -4.01 11.01
C ASN A 73 4.64 -5.47 10.86
N PHE A 74 5.49 -6.29 10.25
CA PHE A 74 5.32 -7.74 10.19
C PHE A 74 6.67 -8.43 10.03
N ASP A 75 6.74 -9.66 10.53
CA ASP A 75 7.97 -10.44 10.52
C ASP A 75 7.92 -11.50 9.41
N ILE A 76 8.96 -11.52 8.59
CA ILE A 76 9.21 -12.56 7.59
C ILE A 76 10.22 -13.52 8.20
N VAL A 77 9.78 -14.74 8.52
CA VAL A 77 10.72 -15.82 8.83
C VAL A 77 11.57 -16.06 7.59
N GLU A 78 12.89 -16.24 7.77
CA GLU A 78 13.88 -16.35 6.69
C GLU A 78 13.27 -16.99 5.44
N PRO A 79 13.32 -16.28 4.31
CA PRO A 79 12.50 -16.59 3.15
C PRO A 79 12.93 -17.92 2.53
N ALA A 80 12.26 -19.01 2.92
CA ALA A 80 12.60 -20.36 2.49
C ALA A 80 12.43 -20.55 0.98
N TYR A 81 11.67 -19.67 0.32
CA TYR A 81 11.40 -19.68 -1.11
C TYR A 81 11.98 -18.46 -1.82
N ALA A 82 12.84 -17.67 -1.17
CA ALA A 82 13.56 -16.60 -1.85
C ALA A 82 14.42 -17.14 -2.98
N SER A 83 14.42 -16.41 -4.08
CA SER A 83 15.43 -16.52 -5.12
C SER A 83 16.65 -15.73 -4.69
N PHE A 84 17.81 -16.38 -4.69
CA PHE A 84 19.09 -15.77 -4.36
C PHE A 84 19.92 -15.63 -5.63
N VAL A 85 20.41 -14.42 -5.90
CA VAL A 85 21.37 -14.18 -6.97
C VAL A 85 22.69 -13.80 -6.34
N TYR A 86 23.69 -14.65 -6.58
CA TYR A 86 25.06 -14.44 -6.13
C TYR A 86 25.89 -13.87 -7.27
N ASN A 87 26.49 -12.69 -7.08
CA ASN A 87 27.50 -12.17 -8.00
C ASN A 87 28.71 -11.64 -7.21
N GLN A 88 29.87 -11.52 -7.87
CA GLN A 88 31.13 -11.14 -7.22
C GLN A 88 31.13 -9.73 -6.59
N ARG A 89 30.13 -8.89 -6.87
CA ARG A 89 30.02 -7.50 -6.38
C ARG A 89 28.93 -7.35 -5.31
N VAL A 90 27.82 -8.07 -5.46
CA VAL A 90 26.57 -7.85 -4.73
C VAL A 90 25.77 -9.15 -4.68
N ASN A 91 25.30 -9.46 -3.49
CA ASN A 91 24.41 -10.58 -3.19
C ASN A 91 22.99 -10.05 -3.00
N VAL A 92 22.03 -10.52 -3.81
CA VAL A 92 20.63 -10.08 -3.73
C VAL A 92 19.69 -11.26 -3.51
N TYR A 93 18.60 -10.99 -2.80
CA TYR A 93 17.49 -11.93 -2.63
C TYR A 93 16.19 -11.28 -3.07
N TYR A 94 15.24 -12.11 -3.51
CA TYR A 94 13.91 -11.68 -3.91
C TYR A 94 12.91 -12.79 -3.60
N GLU A 95 11.76 -12.42 -3.03
CA GLU A 95 10.65 -13.33 -2.76
C GLU A 95 9.32 -12.63 -3.05
N GLU A 96 8.36 -13.38 -3.56
CA GLU A 96 7.01 -12.90 -3.84
C GLU A 96 6.00 -13.53 -2.89
N PHE A 97 5.31 -12.71 -2.11
CA PHE A 97 4.27 -13.13 -1.20
C PHE A 97 2.88 -12.97 -1.83
N PRO A 98 2.08 -14.04 -1.94
CA PRO A 98 0.67 -13.88 -2.24
C PRO A 98 0.02 -13.10 -1.10
N ALA A 99 -0.76 -12.09 -1.44
CA ALA A 99 -1.48 -11.27 -0.48
C ALA A 99 -2.88 -10.92 -0.99
N THR A 100 -3.77 -10.67 -0.04
CA THR A 100 -5.10 -10.12 -0.27
C THR A 100 -5.17 -8.76 0.38
N VAL A 101 -5.54 -7.75 -0.38
CA VAL A 101 -5.61 -6.36 0.09
C VAL A 101 -7.05 -5.92 0.10
N THR A 102 -7.48 -5.33 1.21
CA THR A 102 -8.82 -4.77 1.38
C THR A 102 -8.74 -3.26 1.48
N ILE A 103 -9.49 -2.57 0.64
CA ILE A 103 -9.68 -1.12 0.69
C ILE A 103 -11.15 -0.79 0.96
N ARG A 104 -11.41 0.37 1.53
CA ARG A 104 -12.76 0.91 1.78
C ARG A 104 -12.90 2.25 1.09
N ARG A 105 -14.03 2.48 0.42
CA ARG A 105 -14.34 3.79 -0.16
C ARG A 105 -14.84 4.72 0.95
N ILE A 106 -14.22 5.89 1.08
CA ILE A 106 -14.53 6.91 2.10
C ILE A 106 -15.13 8.19 1.51
N ALA A 107 -14.99 8.40 0.19
CA ALA A 107 -15.60 9.52 -0.50
C ALA A 107 -16.20 9.09 -1.86
N PRO A 108 -17.19 9.85 -2.38
CA PRO A 108 -17.75 9.58 -3.70
C PRO A 108 -16.68 9.60 -4.80
N SER A 109 -16.88 8.77 -5.83
CA SER A 109 -16.02 8.80 -7.01
C SER A 109 -16.12 10.16 -7.71
N PRO A 110 -15.00 10.74 -8.19
CA PRO A 110 -15.02 11.89 -9.06
C PRO A 110 -15.88 11.59 -10.29
N THR A 111 -16.63 12.57 -10.75
CA THR A 111 -17.43 12.46 -11.96
C THR A 111 -16.53 12.14 -13.15
N GLY A 112 -16.78 11.00 -13.81
CA GLY A 112 -16.20 10.68 -15.11
C GLY A 112 -15.17 9.55 -15.16
N SER A 113 -14.80 8.90 -14.05
CA SER A 113 -14.01 7.66 -14.10
C SER A 113 -14.07 6.87 -12.79
N ASN A 114 -14.16 5.55 -12.92
CA ASN A 114 -14.03 4.54 -11.87
C ASN A 114 -12.81 3.62 -12.12
N GLN A 115 -11.83 4.12 -12.89
CA GLN A 115 -10.60 3.42 -13.21
C GLN A 115 -9.48 3.79 -12.22
N TYR A 116 -8.85 2.77 -11.66
CA TYR A 116 -7.81 2.92 -10.64
C TYR A 116 -6.60 2.06 -10.95
N ILE A 117 -5.42 2.57 -10.61
CA ILE A 117 -4.16 1.83 -10.65
C ILE A 117 -3.87 1.34 -9.24
N LEU A 118 -3.67 0.03 -9.09
CA LEU A 118 -3.26 -0.60 -7.83
C LEU A 118 -1.76 -0.83 -7.87
N ARG A 119 -0.99 0.04 -7.22
CA ARG A 119 0.48 -0.04 -7.21
C ARG A 119 0.99 -0.85 -6.04
N LYS A 120 2.05 -1.60 -6.31
CA LYS A 120 2.79 -2.43 -5.35
C LYS A 120 4.30 -2.13 -5.42
N ASN A 121 5.03 -2.67 -4.45
CA ASN A 121 6.50 -2.64 -4.40
C ASN A 121 7.10 -1.23 -4.47
N ILE A 122 6.40 -0.23 -3.93
CA ILE A 122 6.96 1.12 -3.78
C ILE A 122 7.77 1.17 -2.49
N TRP A 123 9.02 1.61 -2.56
CA TRP A 123 9.91 1.71 -1.40
C TRP A 123 10.49 3.13 -1.32
N THR A 124 10.83 3.54 -0.11
CA THR A 124 11.48 4.84 0.13
C THR A 124 12.78 4.64 0.91
N MET A 125 13.88 5.25 0.45
CA MET A 125 15.17 5.21 1.15
C MET A 125 15.20 6.06 2.43
N SER A 126 14.30 7.04 2.54
CA SER A 126 14.14 7.86 3.72
C SER A 126 12.72 8.41 3.79
N PRO A 127 12.18 8.66 5.01
CA PRO A 127 10.88 9.31 5.19
C PRO A 127 10.78 10.68 4.51
N THR A 128 11.93 11.37 4.33
CA THR A 128 12.04 12.74 3.81
C THR A 128 12.68 12.83 2.43
N ASP A 129 13.08 11.71 1.83
CA ASP A 129 13.72 11.72 0.52
C ASP A 129 12.65 11.54 -0.58
N PRO A 130 12.48 12.52 -1.47
CA PRO A 130 11.50 12.49 -2.57
C PRO A 130 11.87 11.49 -3.68
N THR A 131 12.93 10.70 -3.55
CA THR A 131 13.28 9.65 -4.51
C THR A 131 12.45 8.38 -4.27
N GLU A 132 11.16 8.46 -4.64
CA GLU A 132 10.37 7.27 -4.93
C GLU A 132 10.72 6.76 -6.32
N GLY A 133 11.52 5.70 -6.38
CA GLY A 133 11.81 5.02 -7.63
C GLY A 133 12.49 3.69 -7.40
N PHE A 134 11.76 2.58 -7.56
CA PHE A 134 11.72 1.82 -8.81
C PHE A 134 10.88 0.55 -8.60
N SER A 135 10.04 0.23 -9.59
CA SER A 135 9.34 -1.05 -9.70
C SER A 135 10.33 -2.15 -10.09
N ASP A 136 10.14 -3.32 -9.49
CA ASP A 136 10.89 -4.55 -9.74
C ASP A 136 12.39 -4.46 -9.46
N PHE A 137 12.88 -5.45 -8.72
CA PHE A 137 14.31 -5.73 -8.54
C PHE A 137 15.07 -5.98 -9.86
N SER A 138 14.40 -5.88 -11.01
CA SER A 138 15.00 -5.77 -12.34
C SER A 138 15.67 -4.41 -12.49
N TYR A 139 16.94 -4.33 -12.08
CA TYR A 139 17.88 -3.26 -12.39
C TYR A 139 17.64 -2.65 -13.79
N GLY A 140 16.95 -1.50 -13.85
CA GLY A 140 16.80 -0.70 -15.07
C GLY A 140 15.57 -0.94 -15.95
N ALA A 141 14.58 -1.77 -15.56
CA ALA A 141 13.32 -1.84 -16.30
C ALA A 141 12.47 -0.57 -16.06
N PRO A 142 11.90 0.06 -17.11
CA PRO A 142 11.00 1.19 -16.92
C PRO A 142 9.76 0.75 -16.13
N ILE A 143 9.28 1.61 -15.22
CA ILE A 143 8.04 1.39 -14.48
C ILE A 143 6.89 1.34 -15.50
N VAL A 144 6.39 0.15 -15.78
CA VAL A 144 5.16 -0.01 -16.55
C VAL A 144 4.01 0.16 -15.57
N ASP A 145 3.20 1.20 -15.77
CA ASP A 145 1.97 1.38 -15.02
C ASP A 145 1.11 0.12 -15.18
N PRO A 146 0.67 -0.52 -14.07
CA PRO A 146 -0.19 -1.68 -14.18
C PRO A 146 -1.50 -1.28 -14.84
N ALA A 147 -2.12 -2.24 -15.52
CA ALA A 147 -3.41 -2.01 -16.17
C ALA A 147 -4.44 -1.47 -15.15
N PRO A 148 -5.19 -0.41 -15.49
CA PRO A 148 -6.24 0.08 -14.61
C PRO A 148 -7.30 -0.99 -14.34
N VAL A 149 -7.86 -0.95 -13.13
CA VAL A 149 -8.98 -1.77 -12.70
C VAL A 149 -10.21 -0.90 -12.45
N THR A 150 -11.38 -1.47 -12.66
CA THR A 150 -12.65 -0.80 -12.35
C THR A 150 -13.05 -1.09 -10.91
N ILE A 151 -13.24 -0.05 -10.08
CA ILE A 151 -13.66 -0.21 -8.67
C ILE A 151 -14.98 0.53 -8.47
N ASP A 152 -16.08 -0.21 -8.59
CA ASP A 152 -17.44 0.29 -8.44
C ASP A 152 -18.07 -0.21 -7.13
N ILE A 153 -17.76 0.49 -6.03
CA ILE A 153 -18.32 0.24 -4.70
C ILE A 153 -18.90 1.54 -4.15
N PRO A 154 -20.00 1.52 -3.39
CA PRO A 154 -20.55 2.71 -2.74
C PRO A 154 -19.62 3.22 -1.63
N VAL A 155 -19.82 4.45 -1.18
CA VAL A 155 -19.16 4.97 0.03
C VAL A 155 -19.49 4.07 1.23
N GLY A 156 -18.48 3.70 2.01
CA GLY A 156 -18.55 2.71 3.08
C GLY A 156 -18.36 1.25 2.62
N GLY A 157 -18.49 0.98 1.32
CA GLY A 157 -18.23 -0.34 0.73
C GLY A 157 -16.75 -0.71 0.76
N THR A 158 -16.48 -2.02 0.73
CA THR A 158 -15.12 -2.56 0.65
C THR A 158 -14.87 -3.27 -0.66
N TYR A 159 -13.63 -3.20 -1.14
CA TYR A 159 -13.14 -3.91 -2.31
C TYR A 159 -11.90 -4.70 -1.90
N THR A 160 -11.87 -5.98 -2.26
CA THR A 160 -10.78 -6.88 -1.90
C THR A 160 -10.18 -7.45 -3.17
N TYR A 161 -8.86 -7.38 -3.30
CA TYR A 161 -8.13 -7.87 -4.47
C TYR A 161 -6.91 -8.69 -4.08
N GLU A 162 -6.55 -9.63 -4.94
CA GLU A 162 -5.32 -10.39 -4.80
C GLU A 162 -4.14 -9.64 -5.42
N VAL A 163 -2.97 -9.72 -4.80
CA VAL A 163 -1.72 -9.17 -5.30
C VAL A 163 -0.57 -10.11 -4.95
N SER A 164 0.40 -10.26 -5.86
CA SER A 164 1.70 -10.84 -5.51
C SER A 164 2.64 -9.70 -5.10
N TYR A 165 3.04 -9.65 -3.83
CA TYR A 165 3.88 -8.59 -3.29
C TYR A 165 5.34 -9.00 -3.23
N GLY A 166 6.19 -8.30 -3.98
CA GLY A 166 7.61 -8.62 -4.09
C GLY A 166 8.41 -7.92 -3.01
N ILE A 167 9.20 -8.69 -2.25
CA ILE A 167 10.15 -8.17 -1.26
C ILE A 167 11.53 -8.68 -1.66
N GLY A 168 12.48 -7.77 -1.77
CA GLY A 168 13.85 -8.11 -2.11
C GLY A 168 14.82 -7.14 -1.47
N GLY A 169 16.09 -7.52 -1.49
CA GLY A 169 17.15 -6.75 -0.84
C GLY A 169 18.53 -7.28 -1.14
N TYR A 170 19.50 -6.75 -0.41
CA TYR A 170 20.85 -7.27 -0.36
C TYR A 170 20.99 -8.24 0.80
N TYR A 171 21.92 -9.18 0.72
CA TYR A 171 22.29 -9.99 1.88
C TYR A 171 23.80 -10.09 2.03
N GLU A 172 24.28 -10.19 3.26
CA GLU A 172 25.68 -10.50 3.57
C GLU A 172 25.78 -11.87 4.21
N ASP A 173 26.75 -12.66 3.77
CA ASP A 173 27.06 -13.93 4.41
C ASP A 173 27.77 -13.66 5.75
N LYS A 174 27.23 -14.18 6.84
CA LYS A 174 27.88 -14.19 8.17
C LYS A 174 28.09 -15.63 8.59
N PRO A 175 29.11 -15.93 9.43
CA PRO A 175 29.46 -17.30 9.80
C PRO A 175 28.34 -18.18 10.38
N ARG A 176 27.20 -17.60 10.80
CA ARG A 176 26.10 -18.31 11.47
C ARG A 176 24.70 -17.93 10.97
N TYR A 177 24.57 -16.99 10.03
CA TYR A 177 23.30 -16.54 9.48
C TYR A 177 23.51 -15.65 8.25
N LEU A 178 22.46 -15.42 7.47
CA LEU A 178 22.45 -14.40 6.43
C LEU A 178 21.94 -13.08 7.00
N ASP A 179 22.71 -12.01 6.82
CA ASP A 179 22.32 -10.66 7.25
C ASP A 179 21.57 -9.97 6.10
N TYR A 180 20.24 -10.00 6.18
CA TYR A 180 19.35 -9.41 5.17
C TYR A 180 19.23 -7.90 5.33
N LYS A 181 19.42 -7.17 4.23
CA LYS A 181 19.25 -5.72 4.14
C LYS A 181 18.12 -5.41 3.17
N LEU A 182 17.01 -4.92 3.69
CA LEU A 182 15.94 -4.36 2.86
C LEU A 182 16.37 -2.99 2.32
N PRO A 183 16.00 -2.64 1.07
CA PRO A 183 16.44 -1.41 0.42
C PRO A 183 15.89 -0.15 1.08
N GLY A 184 14.82 -0.26 1.88
CA GLY A 184 14.30 0.83 2.71
C GLY A 184 13.51 0.33 3.92
N PRO A 185 13.29 1.18 4.94
CA PRO A 185 12.49 0.81 6.11
C PRO A 185 10.99 0.75 5.82
N ASP A 186 10.55 1.52 4.82
CA ASP A 186 9.14 1.75 4.51
C ASP A 186 8.84 1.30 3.07
N LEU A 187 7.91 0.35 2.95
CA LEU A 187 7.33 -0.07 1.69
C LEU A 187 5.85 0.32 1.64
N TYR A 188 5.29 0.46 0.44
CA TYR A 188 3.92 0.93 0.27
C TYR A 188 3.12 0.15 -0.77
N LEU A 189 1.81 0.13 -0.53
CA LEU A 189 0.75 -0.14 -1.51
C LEU A 189 -0.03 1.14 -1.76
N PHE A 190 -0.37 1.44 -3.02
CA PHE A 190 -1.19 2.60 -3.37
C PHE A 190 -2.42 2.20 -4.18
N VAL A 191 -3.48 2.99 -4.00
CA VAL A 191 -4.59 3.11 -4.95
C VAL A 191 -4.48 4.49 -5.58
N GLU A 192 -4.50 4.59 -6.90
CA GLU A 192 -4.45 5.85 -7.63
C GLU A 192 -5.63 5.95 -8.60
N SER A 193 -6.40 7.04 -8.54
CA SER A 193 -7.40 7.34 -9.57
C SER A 193 -6.68 7.78 -10.85
N VAL A 194 -6.98 7.14 -11.98
CA VAL A 194 -6.33 7.46 -13.26
C VAL A 194 -6.54 8.94 -13.62
N GLU A 195 -7.76 9.43 -13.46
CA GLU A 195 -8.11 10.80 -13.84
C GLU A 195 -7.57 11.83 -12.82
N THR A 196 -7.65 11.55 -11.53
CA THR A 196 -7.12 12.47 -10.51
C THR A 196 -5.60 12.55 -10.60
N ALA A 197 -4.90 11.42 -10.76
CA ALA A 197 -3.45 11.38 -10.92
C ALA A 197 -3.01 12.18 -12.15
N LYS A 198 -3.74 12.08 -13.27
CA LYS A 198 -3.47 12.89 -14.48
C LYS A 198 -3.57 14.39 -14.21
N LYS A 199 -4.62 14.82 -13.49
CA LYS A 199 -4.80 16.24 -13.12
C LYS A 199 -3.72 16.72 -12.16
N LEU A 200 -3.40 15.92 -11.15
CA LEU A 200 -2.37 16.24 -10.14
C LEU A 200 -0.97 16.38 -10.75
N LYS A 201 -0.62 15.59 -11.77
CA LYS A 201 0.65 15.73 -12.51
C LYS A 201 0.73 16.98 -13.37
N GLN A 202 -0.40 17.60 -13.73
CA GLN A 202 -0.45 18.78 -14.59
C GLN A 202 -0.46 20.09 -13.79
N ALA A 203 -0.19 21.20 -14.47
CA ALA A 203 -0.37 22.53 -13.89
C ALA A 203 -1.86 22.74 -13.49
N PRO A 204 -2.14 23.42 -12.36
CA PRO A 204 -1.18 24.13 -11.49
C PRO A 204 -0.54 23.28 -10.40
N TYR A 205 -0.90 22.00 -10.25
CA TYR A 205 -0.52 21.19 -9.09
C TYR A 205 0.89 20.62 -9.16
N ASN A 206 1.30 20.08 -10.31
CA ASN A 206 2.65 19.58 -10.58
C ASN A 206 3.18 18.56 -9.54
N TYR A 207 2.36 17.61 -9.11
CA TYR A 207 2.78 16.58 -8.17
C TYR A 207 3.74 15.60 -8.86
N THR A 208 4.89 15.37 -8.25
CA THR A 208 5.96 14.52 -8.79
C THR A 208 6.08 13.17 -8.09
N LEU A 209 5.54 13.03 -6.86
CA LEU A 209 5.67 11.83 -6.04
C LEU A 209 4.44 10.94 -6.16
N TYR A 210 4.61 9.62 -6.31
CA TYR A 210 3.49 8.68 -6.34
C TYR A 210 2.70 8.68 -5.02
N ARG A 211 3.37 8.83 -3.87
CA ARG A 211 2.71 9.03 -2.57
C ARG A 211 1.76 10.24 -2.53
N ASP A 212 2.06 11.30 -3.29
CA ASP A 212 1.22 12.49 -3.37
C ASP A 212 0.06 12.31 -4.37
N LEU A 213 0.19 11.37 -5.31
CA LEU A 213 -0.84 11.02 -6.30
C LEU A 213 -1.85 10.01 -5.77
N ALA A 214 -1.49 9.26 -4.73
CA ALA A 214 -2.28 8.18 -4.18
C ALA A 214 -3.59 8.67 -3.54
N GLU A 215 -4.68 7.97 -3.87
CA GLU A 215 -6.01 8.03 -3.25
C GLU A 215 -6.10 7.28 -1.93
N GLY A 216 -5.16 6.37 -1.70
CA GLY A 216 -4.99 5.67 -0.45
C GLY A 216 -3.60 5.07 -0.40
N LYS A 217 -3.07 4.89 0.80
CA LYS A 217 -1.77 4.24 1.02
C LYS A 217 -1.81 3.30 2.21
N LEU A 218 -1.13 2.16 2.09
CA LEU A 218 -0.79 1.30 3.21
C LEU A 218 0.72 1.22 3.33
N LEU A 219 1.23 1.61 4.50
CA LEU A 219 2.63 1.44 4.87
C LEU A 219 2.86 0.01 5.35
N LEU A 220 3.94 -0.59 4.89
CA LEU A 220 4.41 -1.92 5.20
C LEU A 220 5.86 -1.82 5.72
N ARG A 221 6.14 -2.42 6.87
CA ARG A 221 7.46 -2.46 7.51
C ARG A 221 7.88 -3.90 7.80
N PRO A 222 8.35 -4.64 6.77
CA PRO A 222 8.84 -5.99 6.97
C PRO A 222 10.12 -6.00 7.79
N THR A 223 10.24 -6.98 8.68
CA THR A 223 11.51 -7.37 9.30
C THR A 223 11.80 -8.82 8.94
N ILE A 224 12.98 -9.11 8.41
CA ILE A 224 13.38 -10.49 8.15
C ILE A 224 14.04 -11.05 9.41
N ILE A 225 13.51 -12.15 9.93
CA ILE A 225 14.08 -12.92 11.04
C ILE A 225 14.94 -14.03 10.44
N PRO A 226 16.28 -13.92 10.51
CA PRO A 226 17.17 -14.97 10.02
C PRO A 226 16.96 -16.24 10.83
N ALA A 227 16.91 -17.41 10.18
CA ALA A 227 16.95 -18.67 10.87
C ALA A 227 18.31 -18.82 11.54
N ARG A 228 18.32 -19.17 12.83
CA ARG A 228 19.58 -19.45 13.53
C ARG A 228 20.06 -20.84 13.10
N CYS A 229 21.15 -20.90 12.34
CA CYS A 229 21.82 -22.16 12.08
C CYS A 229 22.50 -22.64 13.37
N THR A 230 22.18 -23.87 13.80
CA THR A 230 22.94 -24.56 14.86
C THR A 230 24.24 -25.20 14.34
N GLY A 231 24.72 -24.79 13.16
CA GLY A 231 25.91 -25.28 12.44
C GLY A 231 26.35 -24.33 11.31
N LEU A 232 27.22 -24.77 10.39
CA LEU A 232 27.55 -24.01 9.17
C LEU A 232 26.26 -23.82 8.34
N CYS A 233 25.84 -22.57 8.10
CA CYS A 233 24.76 -22.27 7.17
C CYS A 233 25.23 -22.59 5.75
N TYR A 234 25.08 -23.83 5.32
CA TYR A 234 25.11 -24.11 3.90
C TYR A 234 23.83 -23.52 3.31
N LEU A 235 23.99 -22.54 2.41
CA LEU A 235 22.92 -22.11 1.51
C LEU A 235 22.16 -23.36 1.03
N PRO A 236 20.82 -23.35 0.98
CA PRO A 236 20.06 -24.52 0.60
C PRO A 236 20.57 -25.07 -0.74
N PRO A 237 20.75 -26.40 -0.88
CA PRO A 237 21.48 -27.03 -1.98
C PRO A 237 20.90 -26.80 -3.39
N LYS A 238 19.78 -26.07 -3.52
CA LYS A 238 19.25 -25.62 -4.82
C LYS A 238 20.13 -24.58 -5.54
N LEU A 239 21.15 -24.02 -4.89
CA LEU A 239 22.06 -23.01 -5.47
C LEU A 239 23.23 -23.58 -6.30
N LEU A 240 23.32 -24.91 -6.49
CA LEU A 240 24.40 -25.53 -7.28
C LEU A 240 23.98 -26.01 -8.69
N SER A 241 22.75 -25.74 -9.15
CA SER A 241 22.35 -26.08 -10.52
C SER A 241 21.66 -24.90 -11.20
N GLY A 242 22.45 -24.08 -11.89
CA GLY A 242 21.94 -22.97 -12.68
C GLY A 242 23.03 -22.15 -13.36
N HIS A 243 23.92 -22.81 -14.11
CA HIS A 243 24.62 -22.12 -15.20
C HIS A 243 23.60 -21.76 -16.27
N VAL A 244 23.42 -20.46 -16.57
CA VAL A 244 23.78 -19.76 -17.82
C VAL A 244 23.67 -18.26 -17.56
#